data_AF-A0A661I7G3-F1
#
_entry.id   AF-A0A661I7G3-F1
#
_cell.length_a   1.000
_cell.length_b   1.000
_cell.length_c   1.000
_cell.angle_alpha   90.00
_cell.angle_beta   90.00
_cell.angle_gamma   90.00
#
_symmetry.space_group_name_H-M   'P 1'
#
loop_
_entity.id
_entity.type
_entity.pdbx_description
1 polymer ?
#
loop_
_entity_poly.entity_id
_entity_poly.type
_entity_poly.pdbx_seq_one_letter_code
_entity_poly.pdbx_strand_id
1 'polypeptide(L)'
;MFETPVPTTSDRMRKYPYAPHPFVLVPPLEDRRNYSPGEQFEVFLTLICRGIDYLPYFLFAFGEMGKKGIGRGRGKFELVEARTTAGEAVYMDGTVRSPASVRWGDIIDGPPPAELTLKFLTPLRVRYRERLCSDLEFHVLIRSLLRRISLLSFFHCGQELKADFRGLITQAQNVRTLRNHLIWHDWLRYSHRQRAKLKFGGLMGEITFKGDFRPFWPFLRLGEWIHAGKGTSFGLGRYEIVSK
;
A
#
# COMPACT_ATOMS: atom_id res chain seq x y z
N MET A 1 -11.26 -1.32 12.37
CA MET A 1 -10.60 -1.14 11.05
C MET A 1 -9.41 -0.15 11.12
N PHE A 2 -9.52 0.98 11.84
CA PHE A 2 -8.46 2.01 11.89
C PHE A 2 -7.32 1.76 12.90
N GLU A 3 -7.54 0.96 13.94
CA GLU A 3 -6.49 0.63 14.92
C GLU A 3 -5.97 -0.80 14.77
N THR A 4 -6.79 -1.73 14.26
CA THR A 4 -6.47 -3.16 14.06
C THR A 4 -5.67 -3.81 15.21
N PRO A 5 -6.17 -3.77 16.46
CA PRO A 5 -5.53 -4.52 17.54
C PRO A 5 -5.48 -6.01 17.20
N VAL A 6 -4.37 -6.66 17.51
CA VAL A 6 -4.26 -8.12 17.41
C VAL A 6 -5.16 -8.72 18.49
N PRO A 7 -6.09 -9.63 18.16
CA PRO A 7 -6.91 -10.32 19.16
C PRO A 7 -6.03 -11.04 20.18
N THR A 8 -6.38 -10.97 21.46
CA THR A 8 -5.65 -11.63 22.56
C THR A 8 -5.57 -13.15 22.39
N THR A 9 -6.53 -13.73 21.66
CA THR A 9 -6.60 -15.15 21.30
C THR A 9 -5.74 -15.54 20.10
N SER A 10 -5.02 -14.61 19.47
CA SER A 10 -4.24 -14.91 18.27
C SER A 10 -2.90 -15.57 18.58
N ASP A 11 -2.61 -16.68 17.90
CA ASP A 11 -1.29 -17.33 17.94
C ASP A 11 -0.25 -16.60 17.08
N ARG A 12 -0.67 -15.63 16.26
CA ARG A 12 0.20 -14.83 15.39
C ARG A 12 0.39 -13.43 15.96
N MET A 13 1.58 -12.85 15.73
CA MET A 13 1.92 -11.49 16.15
C MET A 13 1.81 -11.20 17.67
N ARG A 14 1.96 -12.20 18.55
CA ARG A 14 1.91 -12.00 20.02
C ARG A 14 2.82 -10.89 20.58
N LYS A 15 3.92 -10.56 19.88
CA LYS A 15 4.86 -9.48 20.25
C LYS A 15 4.51 -8.09 19.70
N TYR A 16 3.46 -7.96 18.88
CA TYR A 16 3.09 -6.72 18.20
C TYR A 16 1.61 -6.41 18.43
N PRO A 17 1.26 -5.20 18.93
CA PRO A 17 -0.10 -4.91 19.36
C PRO A 17 -1.11 -4.74 18.22
N TYR A 18 -0.64 -4.49 16.99
CA TYR A 18 -1.51 -4.14 15.86
C TYR A 18 -1.21 -4.98 14.61
N ALA A 19 -2.27 -5.55 14.03
CA ALA A 19 -2.26 -6.18 12.72
C ALA A 19 -2.19 -5.10 11.61
N PRO A 20 -1.74 -5.45 10.39
CA PRO A 20 -1.73 -4.50 9.27
C PRO A 20 -3.13 -4.01 8.93
N HIS A 21 -3.31 -2.71 8.68
CA HIS A 21 -4.61 -2.19 8.27
C HIS A 21 -5.06 -2.77 6.91
N PRO A 22 -6.37 -3.13 6.76
CA PRO A 22 -6.95 -3.67 5.53
C PRO A 22 -7.27 -2.57 4.50
N PHE A 23 -6.48 -1.51 4.48
CA PHE A 23 -6.63 -0.43 3.52
C PHE A 23 -5.30 0.25 3.21
N VAL A 24 -5.27 0.94 2.07
CA VAL A 24 -4.21 1.83 1.64
C VAL A 24 -4.88 3.14 1.20
N LEU A 25 -4.44 4.27 1.74
CA LEU A 25 -4.90 5.59 1.31
C LEU A 25 -3.72 6.35 0.70
N VAL A 26 -3.83 6.67 -0.58
CA VAL A 26 -2.82 7.42 -1.33
C VAL A 26 -3.38 8.81 -1.64
N PRO A 27 -2.80 9.90 -1.09
CA PRO A 27 -3.15 11.26 -1.51
C PRO A 27 -2.73 11.51 -2.96
N PRO A 28 -3.10 12.66 -3.57
CA PRO A 28 -2.52 13.09 -4.84
C PRO A 28 -0.99 12.98 -4.77
N LEU A 29 -0.38 12.38 -5.80
CA LEU A 29 1.08 12.22 -5.89
C LEU A 29 1.77 13.49 -6.41
N GLU A 30 1.00 14.49 -6.80
CA GLU A 30 1.51 15.80 -7.22
C GLU A 30 2.09 16.60 -6.05
N ASP A 31 3.07 17.45 -6.35
CA ASP A 31 3.65 18.39 -5.39
C ASP A 31 2.77 19.63 -5.14
N ARG A 32 1.60 19.67 -5.77
CA ARG A 32 0.64 20.76 -5.65
C ARG A 32 0.15 20.86 -4.20
N ARG A 33 0.27 22.06 -3.61
CA ARG A 33 -0.11 22.31 -2.21
C ARG A 33 -1.33 23.20 -2.03
N ASN A 34 -1.73 23.89 -3.09
CA ASN A 34 -2.81 24.87 -3.08
C ASN A 34 -3.82 24.52 -4.17
N TYR A 35 -5.08 24.50 -3.79
CA TYR A 35 -6.24 24.37 -4.67
C TYR A 35 -7.13 25.59 -4.44
N SER A 36 -7.61 26.16 -5.54
CA SER A 36 -8.60 27.23 -5.57
C SER A 36 -10.01 26.62 -5.48
N PRO A 37 -11.02 27.39 -5.03
CA PRO A 37 -12.40 26.93 -5.05
C PRO A 37 -12.81 26.43 -6.45
N GLY A 38 -13.48 25.27 -6.49
CA GLY A 38 -13.91 24.61 -7.73
C GLY A 38 -12.88 23.67 -8.36
N GLU A 39 -11.61 23.71 -7.93
CA GLU A 39 -10.62 22.73 -8.39
C GLU A 39 -10.80 21.37 -7.70
N GLN A 40 -10.62 20.31 -8.49
CA GLN A 40 -10.75 18.94 -8.03
C GLN A 40 -9.38 18.33 -7.75
N PHE A 41 -9.34 17.37 -6.84
CA PHE A 41 -8.18 16.51 -6.58
C PHE A 41 -8.65 15.11 -6.26
N GLU A 42 -7.80 14.13 -6.51
CA GLU A 42 -8.14 12.71 -6.38
C GLU A 42 -7.33 12.04 -5.29
N VAL A 43 -7.98 11.11 -4.58
CA VAL A 43 -7.33 10.23 -3.61
C VAL A 43 -7.61 8.79 -4.00
N PHE A 44 -6.62 7.92 -3.86
CA PHE A 44 -6.79 6.49 -4.11
C PHE A 44 -6.98 5.74 -2.79
N LEU A 45 -8.03 4.93 -2.73
CA LEU A 45 -8.33 4.06 -1.60
C LEU A 45 -8.39 2.61 -2.06
N THR A 46 -7.50 1.77 -1.55
CA THR A 46 -7.60 0.32 -1.70
C THR A 46 -8.21 -0.26 -0.44
N LEU A 47 -9.30 -1.02 -0.57
CA LEU A 47 -9.94 -1.77 0.51
C LEU A 47 -9.69 -3.26 0.32
N ILE A 48 -9.37 -3.97 1.41
CA ILE A 48 -8.88 -5.34 1.34
C ILE A 48 -9.78 -6.24 2.20
N CYS A 49 -10.37 -7.26 1.57
CA CYS A 49 -11.24 -8.25 2.22
C CYS A 49 -12.31 -7.58 3.08
N ARG A 50 -12.43 -7.89 4.39
CA ARG A 50 -13.40 -7.23 5.28
C ARG A 50 -13.32 -5.69 5.28
N GLY A 51 -12.23 -5.09 4.79
CA GLY A 51 -12.12 -3.65 4.61
C GLY A 51 -13.13 -3.08 3.61
N ILE A 52 -13.58 -3.88 2.65
CA ILE A 52 -14.59 -3.50 1.64
C ILE A 52 -15.92 -3.17 2.31
N ASP A 53 -16.33 -3.95 3.32
CA ASP A 53 -17.56 -3.74 4.09
C ASP A 53 -17.55 -2.38 4.83
N TYR A 54 -16.39 -1.77 5.02
CA TYR A 54 -16.25 -0.47 5.67
C TYR A 54 -16.25 0.71 4.70
N LEU A 55 -16.49 0.50 3.40
CA LEU A 55 -16.56 1.59 2.42
C LEU A 55 -17.49 2.73 2.84
N PRO A 56 -18.73 2.50 3.33
CA PRO A 56 -19.61 3.59 3.77
C PRO A 56 -18.98 4.48 4.85
N TYR A 57 -18.21 3.90 5.77
CA TYR A 57 -17.53 4.65 6.83
C TYR A 57 -16.38 5.50 6.29
N PHE A 58 -15.66 5.01 5.27
CA PHE A 58 -14.64 5.83 4.60
C PHE A 58 -15.28 7.03 3.89
N LEU A 59 -16.34 6.80 3.11
CA LEU A 59 -17.06 7.87 2.40
C LEU A 59 -17.59 8.93 3.38
N PHE A 60 -18.22 8.48 4.48
CA PHE A 60 -18.65 9.37 5.55
C PHE A 60 -17.48 10.17 6.16
N ALA A 61 -16.36 9.50 6.48
CA ALA A 61 -15.19 10.15 7.04
C ALA A 61 -14.58 11.18 6.08
N PHE A 62 -14.57 10.93 4.76
CA PHE A 62 -14.15 11.90 3.76
C PHE A 62 -15.07 13.12 3.73
N GLY A 63 -16.39 12.93 3.77
CA GLY A 63 -17.35 14.02 3.86
C GLY A 63 -17.15 14.89 5.11
N GLU A 64 -16.97 14.26 6.27
CA GLU A 64 -16.71 14.98 7.53
C GLU A 64 -15.35 15.68 7.55
N MET A 65 -14.33 15.07 6.94
CA MET A 65 -13.02 15.69 6.76
C MET A 65 -13.11 16.93 5.86
N GLY A 66 -13.92 16.88 4.81
CA GLY A 66 -14.20 18.00 3.91
C GLY A 66 -14.82 19.19 4.63
N LYS A 67 -15.82 18.95 5.48
CA LYS A 67 -16.49 19.99 6.29
C LYS A 67 -15.54 20.62 7.33
N LYS A 68 -14.75 19.79 8.02
CA LYS A 68 -13.76 20.23 9.03
C LYS A 68 -12.56 20.96 8.43
N GLY A 69 -12.27 20.67 7.16
CA GLY A 69 -11.16 21.23 6.41
C GLY A 69 -9.81 20.61 6.75
N ILE A 70 -8.92 20.62 5.75
CA ILE A 70 -7.58 20.01 5.78
C ILE A 70 -6.49 21.05 5.59
N GLY A 71 -5.26 20.71 5.99
CA GLY A 71 -4.08 21.58 5.86
C GLY A 71 -4.07 22.79 6.79
N ARG A 72 -3.07 23.66 6.62
CA ARG A 72 -2.82 24.82 7.50
C ARG A 72 -3.96 25.84 7.50
N GLY A 73 -4.59 26.05 6.33
CA GLY A 73 -5.71 26.97 6.16
C GLY A 73 -7.09 26.36 6.41
N ARG A 74 -7.17 25.08 6.82
CA ARG A 74 -8.44 24.34 6.94
C ARG A 74 -9.28 24.44 5.66
N GLY A 75 -8.63 24.26 4.51
CA GLY A 75 -9.28 24.26 3.21
C GLY A 75 -10.38 23.20 3.21
N LYS A 76 -11.60 23.62 2.87
CA LYS A 76 -12.76 22.74 2.81
C LYS A 76 -12.86 22.13 1.43
N PHE A 77 -13.42 20.93 1.36
CA PHE A 77 -13.75 20.25 0.12
C PHE A 77 -15.04 19.47 0.32
N GLU A 78 -15.62 19.02 -0.78
CA GLU A 78 -16.73 18.08 -0.78
C GLU A 78 -16.33 16.81 -1.51
N LEU A 79 -16.83 15.67 -1.04
CA LEU A 79 -16.69 14.42 -1.77
C LEU A 79 -17.74 14.43 -2.87
N VAL A 80 -17.30 14.67 -4.11
CA VAL A 80 -18.20 14.72 -5.27
C VAL A 80 -18.57 13.33 -5.76
N GLU A 81 -17.60 12.41 -5.77
CA GLU A 81 -17.73 11.09 -6.37
C GLU A 81 -16.67 10.12 -5.84
N ALA A 82 -16.98 8.83 -5.83
CA ALA A 82 -15.98 7.77 -5.82
C ALA A 82 -16.28 6.73 -6.91
N ARG A 83 -15.24 6.29 -7.62
CA ARG A 83 -15.31 5.26 -8.67
C ARG A 83 -14.33 4.12 -8.40
N THR A 84 -14.64 2.92 -8.89
CA THR A 84 -13.67 1.83 -8.98
C THR A 84 -12.65 2.11 -10.07
N THR A 85 -11.55 1.35 -10.10
CA THR A 85 -10.56 1.43 -11.19
C THR A 85 -11.10 1.00 -12.55
N ALA A 86 -12.26 0.33 -12.59
CA ALA A 86 -12.97 0.02 -13.84
C ALA A 86 -13.93 1.15 -14.27
N GLY A 87 -14.00 2.26 -13.53
CA GLY A 87 -14.86 3.42 -13.84
C GLY A 87 -16.27 3.36 -13.27
N GLU A 88 -16.64 2.27 -12.59
CA GLU A 88 -17.94 2.10 -11.95
C GLU A 88 -18.10 3.08 -10.78
N ALA A 89 -19.19 3.86 -10.76
CA ALA A 89 -19.51 4.75 -9.65
C ALA A 89 -19.98 3.96 -8.42
N VAL A 90 -19.25 4.11 -7.31
CA VAL A 90 -19.57 3.49 -6.01
C VAL A 90 -20.13 4.50 -5.01
N TYR A 91 -19.93 5.78 -5.28
CA TYR A 91 -20.55 6.88 -4.57
C TYR A 91 -20.85 8.03 -5.53
N MET A 92 -22.10 8.47 -5.57
CA MET A 92 -22.56 9.65 -6.32
C MET A 92 -23.84 10.17 -5.66
N ASP A 93 -23.94 11.49 -5.47
CA ASP A 93 -25.13 12.17 -4.94
C ASP A 93 -25.68 11.55 -3.63
N GLY A 94 -24.78 11.21 -2.70
CA GLY A 94 -25.15 10.60 -1.41
C GLY A 94 -25.54 9.12 -1.48
N THR A 95 -25.66 8.54 -2.67
CA THR A 95 -25.96 7.12 -2.88
C THR A 95 -24.67 6.30 -2.84
N VAL A 96 -24.64 5.25 -2.02
CA VAL A 96 -23.52 4.31 -1.91
C VAL A 96 -23.89 2.99 -2.58
N ARG A 97 -22.99 2.45 -3.40
CA ARG A 97 -23.11 1.12 -4.00
C ARG A 97 -21.93 0.27 -3.57
N SER A 98 -22.19 -1.02 -3.35
CA SER A 98 -21.13 -1.98 -3.08
C SER A 98 -20.31 -2.20 -4.35
N PRO A 99 -18.98 -2.03 -4.33
CA PRO A 99 -18.15 -2.28 -5.48
C PRO A 99 -18.11 -3.77 -5.81
N ALA A 100 -17.99 -4.10 -7.10
CA ALA A 100 -17.54 -5.44 -7.48
C ALA A 100 -16.15 -5.71 -6.89
N SER A 101 -15.99 -6.80 -6.16
CA SER A 101 -14.69 -7.17 -5.58
C SER A 101 -13.77 -7.75 -6.64
N VAL A 102 -12.54 -7.24 -6.72
CA VAL A 102 -11.47 -7.78 -7.57
C VAL A 102 -10.78 -8.93 -6.83
N ARG A 103 -10.70 -10.11 -7.46
CA ARG A 103 -10.01 -11.26 -6.85
C ARG A 103 -8.52 -11.16 -7.14
N TRP A 104 -7.71 -11.75 -6.26
CA TRP A 104 -6.25 -11.79 -6.46
C TRP A 104 -5.86 -12.48 -7.77
N GLY A 105 -6.59 -13.51 -8.21
CA GLY A 105 -6.36 -14.14 -9.51
C GLY A 105 -6.55 -13.21 -10.71
N ASP A 106 -7.46 -12.23 -10.60
CA ASP A 106 -7.85 -11.36 -11.71
C ASP A 106 -6.80 -10.29 -12.03
N ILE A 107 -5.91 -10.00 -11.08
CA ILE A 107 -4.81 -9.03 -11.23
C ILE A 107 -3.48 -9.67 -11.63
N ILE A 108 -3.45 -11.00 -11.82
CA ILE A 108 -2.28 -11.71 -12.30
C ILE A 108 -2.41 -11.85 -13.82
N ASP A 109 -1.79 -10.93 -14.51
CA ASP A 109 -1.73 -10.85 -15.97
C ASP A 109 -0.35 -11.25 -16.48
N GLY A 110 -0.34 -12.03 -17.56
CA GLY A 110 0.86 -12.45 -18.26
C GLY A 110 1.89 -13.23 -17.43
N PRO A 111 2.93 -13.76 -18.09
CA PRO A 111 4.11 -14.24 -17.41
C PRO A 111 4.96 -13.06 -16.90
N PRO A 112 5.79 -13.26 -15.86
CA PRO A 112 6.75 -12.23 -15.49
C PRO A 112 7.77 -11.97 -16.62
N PRO A 113 8.32 -10.75 -16.71
CA PRO A 113 9.38 -10.44 -17.67
C PRO A 113 10.70 -11.16 -17.31
N ALA A 114 11.63 -11.23 -18.27
CA ALA A 114 12.98 -11.76 -18.01
C ALA A 114 13.83 -10.83 -17.13
N GLU A 115 13.58 -9.53 -17.20
CA GLU A 115 14.14 -8.50 -16.33
C GLU A 115 13.00 -7.70 -15.71
N LEU A 116 13.00 -7.57 -14.38
CA LEU A 116 11.92 -6.93 -13.64
C LEU A 116 12.38 -5.56 -13.16
N THR A 117 11.77 -4.48 -13.65
CA THR A 117 12.00 -3.15 -13.11
C THR A 117 10.82 -2.71 -12.24
N LEU A 118 11.13 -2.28 -11.02
CA LEU A 118 10.17 -1.70 -10.09
C LEU A 118 10.44 -0.22 -9.95
N LYS A 119 9.41 0.60 -10.11
CA LYS A 119 9.46 2.05 -9.88
C LYS A 119 8.67 2.39 -8.62
N PHE A 120 9.37 2.88 -7.59
CA PHE A 120 8.76 3.30 -6.33
C PHE A 120 8.28 4.74 -6.40
N LEU A 121 6.96 4.94 -6.40
CA LEU A 121 6.30 6.25 -6.47
C LEU A 121 6.19 6.95 -5.12
N THR A 122 6.21 6.17 -4.04
CA THR A 122 6.20 6.70 -2.66
C THR A 122 7.26 5.98 -1.83
N PRO A 123 7.79 6.59 -0.75
CA PRO A 123 8.92 6.02 -0.02
C PRO A 123 8.71 4.59 0.45
N LEU A 124 9.56 3.67 -0.01
CA LEU A 124 9.65 2.31 0.48
C LEU A 124 10.41 2.27 1.80
N ARG A 125 9.77 1.70 2.83
CA ARG A 125 10.35 1.57 4.17
C ARG A 125 10.36 0.11 4.61
N VAL A 126 11.38 -0.62 4.18
CA VAL A 126 11.58 -2.03 4.56
C VAL A 126 12.65 -2.14 5.64
N ARG A 127 12.47 -3.10 6.57
CA ARG A 127 13.48 -3.43 7.58
C ARG A 127 14.04 -4.82 7.32
N TYR A 128 15.36 -4.93 7.40
CA TYR A 128 16.07 -6.20 7.42
C TYR A 128 17.14 -6.14 8.52
N ARG A 129 17.29 -7.22 9.29
CA ARG A 129 18.17 -7.28 10.48
C ARG A 129 18.02 -6.04 11.38
N GLU A 130 16.77 -5.69 11.66
CA GLU A 130 16.35 -4.58 12.52
C GLU A 130 16.71 -3.17 12.03
N ARG A 131 17.32 -2.99 10.86
CA ARG A 131 17.65 -1.67 10.30
C ARG A 131 16.76 -1.36 9.10
N LEU A 132 16.50 -0.07 8.85
CA LEU A 132 15.89 0.33 7.59
C LEU A 132 16.92 0.10 6.48
N CYS A 133 16.51 -0.57 5.41
CA CYS A 133 17.42 -0.86 4.31
C CYS A 133 17.68 0.40 3.50
N SER A 134 18.96 0.69 3.27
CA SER A 134 19.43 1.69 2.30
C SER A 134 19.77 1.05 0.94
N ASP A 135 20.07 -0.25 0.94
CA ASP A 135 20.27 -1.05 -0.27
C ASP A 135 19.21 -2.16 -0.30
N LEU A 136 18.48 -2.26 -1.42
CA LEU A 136 17.31 -3.13 -1.53
C LEU A 136 17.65 -4.42 -2.26
N GLU A 137 17.86 -5.50 -1.51
CA GLU A 137 17.91 -6.85 -2.07
C GLU A 137 16.50 -7.39 -2.36
N PHE A 138 16.35 -8.14 -3.46
CA PHE A 138 15.05 -8.67 -3.90
C PHE A 138 14.37 -9.49 -2.80
N HIS A 139 15.12 -10.36 -2.11
CA HIS A 139 14.56 -11.18 -1.04
C HIS A 139 14.01 -10.34 0.12
N VAL A 140 14.50 -9.12 0.36
CA VAL A 140 14.01 -8.24 1.44
C VAL A 140 12.62 -7.72 1.08
N LEU A 141 12.41 -7.33 -0.18
CA LEU A 141 11.10 -6.94 -0.70
C LEU A 141 10.12 -8.11 -0.60
N ILE A 142 10.51 -9.29 -1.07
CA ILE A 142 9.64 -10.49 -1.02
C ILE A 142 9.29 -10.88 0.42
N ARG A 143 10.24 -10.85 1.36
CA ARG A 143 9.93 -11.05 2.80
C ARG A 143 8.88 -10.06 3.29
N SER A 144 8.99 -8.79 2.90
CA SER A 144 8.03 -7.77 3.30
C SER A 144 6.64 -8.01 2.72
N LEU A 145 6.55 -8.37 1.44
CA LEU A 145 5.29 -8.65 0.75
C LEU A 145 4.62 -9.90 1.33
N LEU A 146 5.34 -11.02 1.41
CA LEU A 146 4.82 -12.27 1.97
C LEU A 146 4.31 -12.09 3.39
N ARG A 147 5.05 -11.36 4.24
CA ARG A 147 4.59 -11.03 5.59
C ARG A 147 3.29 -10.23 5.56
N ARG A 148 3.21 -9.17 4.75
CA ARG A 148 2.01 -8.34 4.68
C ARG A 148 0.80 -9.14 4.16
N ILE A 149 0.96 -9.88 3.07
CA ILE A 149 -0.10 -10.67 2.44
C ILE A 149 -0.60 -11.75 3.41
N SER A 150 0.30 -12.50 4.05
CA SER A 150 -0.06 -13.54 5.03
C SER A 150 -0.86 -12.97 6.21
N LEU A 151 -0.48 -11.80 6.71
CA LEU A 151 -1.18 -11.16 7.84
C LEU A 151 -2.52 -10.56 7.42
N LEU A 152 -2.61 -9.91 6.26
CA LEU A 152 -3.88 -9.43 5.72
C LEU A 152 -4.86 -10.58 5.48
N SER A 153 -4.39 -11.67 4.84
CA SER A 153 -5.16 -12.88 4.60
C SER A 153 -5.75 -13.43 5.90
N PHE A 154 -4.89 -13.63 6.91
CA PHE A 154 -5.26 -14.20 8.20
C PHE A 154 -6.25 -13.32 8.98
N PHE A 155 -5.95 -12.03 9.14
CA PHE A 155 -6.75 -11.17 10.01
C PHE A 155 -7.99 -10.57 9.34
N HIS A 156 -8.03 -10.52 8.00
CA HIS A 156 -9.04 -9.74 7.28
C HIS A 156 -9.77 -10.51 6.19
N CYS A 157 -9.20 -11.60 5.69
CA CYS A 157 -9.82 -12.43 4.65
C CYS A 157 -10.34 -13.77 5.20
N GLY A 158 -10.11 -14.07 6.49
CA GLY A 158 -10.54 -15.32 7.12
C GLY A 158 -9.83 -16.56 6.56
N GLN A 159 -8.65 -16.38 5.95
CA GLN A 159 -7.91 -17.45 5.29
C GLN A 159 -6.44 -17.40 5.70
N GLU A 160 -5.80 -18.57 5.72
CA GLU A 160 -4.35 -18.64 5.87
C GLU A 160 -3.68 -18.74 4.50
N LEU A 161 -2.69 -17.89 4.26
CA LEU A 161 -1.86 -18.00 3.06
C LEU A 161 -1.01 -19.28 3.13
N LYS A 162 -1.42 -20.30 2.38
CA LYS A 162 -0.67 -21.55 2.20
C LYS A 162 0.41 -21.37 1.15
N ALA A 163 1.65 -21.16 1.58
CA ALA A 163 2.81 -21.03 0.70
C ALA A 163 4.07 -21.58 1.40
N ASP A 164 5.03 -22.10 0.63
CA ASP A 164 6.37 -22.42 1.16
C ASP A 164 7.18 -21.13 1.33
N PHE A 165 6.94 -20.42 2.44
CA PHE A 165 7.64 -19.18 2.74
C PHE A 165 9.16 -19.38 2.77
N ARG A 166 9.65 -20.51 3.29
CA ARG A 166 11.10 -20.75 3.40
C ARG A 166 11.70 -20.94 2.02
N GLY A 167 11.13 -21.81 1.20
CA GLY A 167 11.58 -22.05 -0.17
C GLY A 167 11.50 -20.81 -1.04
N LEU A 168 10.40 -20.05 -0.97
CA LEU A 168 10.25 -18.78 -1.69
C LEU A 168 11.37 -17.80 -1.31
N ILE A 169 11.64 -17.66 -0.02
CA ILE A 169 12.70 -16.78 0.44
C ILE A 169 14.09 -17.23 0.00
N THR A 170 14.39 -18.52 0.05
CA THR A 170 15.66 -19.06 -0.46
C THR A 170 15.80 -18.78 -1.96
N GLN A 171 14.76 -19.02 -2.75
CA GLN A 171 14.76 -18.73 -4.19
C GLN A 171 14.95 -17.23 -4.47
N ALA A 172 14.34 -16.35 -3.67
CA ALA A 172 14.45 -14.91 -3.84
C ALA A 172 15.87 -14.38 -3.60
N GLN A 173 16.73 -15.12 -2.88
CA GLN A 173 18.14 -14.77 -2.69
C GLN A 173 18.97 -14.98 -3.97
N ASN A 174 18.50 -15.80 -4.91
CA ASN A 174 19.18 -16.04 -6.18
C ASN A 174 18.88 -14.96 -7.24
N VAL A 175 17.92 -14.06 -6.96
CA VAL A 175 17.58 -12.95 -7.84
C VAL A 175 18.56 -11.80 -7.57
N ARG A 176 19.30 -11.40 -8.61
CA ARG A 176 20.32 -10.35 -8.49
C ARG A 176 19.79 -8.99 -8.91
N THR A 177 20.32 -7.94 -8.30
CA THR A 177 20.12 -6.55 -8.74
C THR A 177 20.98 -6.30 -9.99
N LEU A 178 20.35 -5.84 -11.06
CA LEU A 178 21.01 -5.48 -12.31
C LEU A 178 21.33 -3.98 -12.39
N ARG A 179 20.39 -3.14 -11.96
CA ARG A 179 20.53 -1.68 -11.90
C ARG A 179 19.81 -1.17 -10.66
N ASN A 180 20.42 -0.22 -9.95
CA ASN A 180 19.82 0.40 -8.76
C ASN A 180 19.94 1.92 -8.86
N HIS A 181 18.81 2.59 -9.07
CA HIS A 181 18.66 4.04 -9.03
C HIS A 181 17.77 4.47 -7.87
N LEU A 182 17.71 3.66 -6.80
CA LEU A 182 17.00 4.04 -5.59
C LEU A 182 17.82 5.07 -4.82
N ILE A 183 17.15 6.14 -4.42
CA ILE A 183 17.69 7.17 -3.56
C ILE A 183 16.85 7.25 -2.29
N TRP A 184 17.50 7.58 -1.18
CA TRP A 184 16.78 7.89 0.04
C TRP A 184 16.14 9.27 -0.09
N HIS A 185 14.81 9.31 -0.07
CA HIS A 185 14.06 10.56 -0.10
C HIS A 185 13.53 10.88 1.30
N ASP A 186 14.03 11.95 1.92
CA ASP A 186 13.58 12.39 3.24
C ASP A 186 12.25 13.13 3.18
N TRP A 187 11.17 12.41 3.48
CA TRP A 187 9.83 13.01 3.59
C TRP A 187 9.51 13.35 5.05
N LEU A 188 9.22 14.63 5.33
CA LEU A 188 8.74 15.09 6.63
C LEU A 188 7.24 15.38 6.57
N ARG A 189 6.46 14.73 7.42
CA ARG A 189 5.04 15.07 7.66
C ARG A 189 4.84 15.58 9.08
N TYR A 190 4.05 16.63 9.25
CA TYR A 190 3.65 17.09 10.58
C TYR A 190 2.43 16.28 11.07
N SER A 191 2.55 15.62 12.22
CA SER A 191 1.44 14.92 12.88
C SER A 191 0.77 15.85 13.86
N HIS A 192 -0.47 16.28 13.58
CA HIS A 192 -1.24 17.10 14.51
C HIS A 192 -1.61 16.35 15.79
N ARG A 193 -1.89 15.03 15.70
CA ARG A 193 -2.23 14.19 16.84
C ARG A 193 -1.08 14.07 17.85
N GLN A 194 0.16 13.98 17.36
CA GLN A 194 1.35 13.79 18.18
C GLN A 194 2.20 15.07 18.31
N ARG A 195 1.77 16.18 17.68
CA ARG A 195 2.48 17.46 17.58
C ARG A 195 3.97 17.32 17.22
N ALA A 196 4.29 16.42 16.29
CA ALA A 196 5.68 16.10 15.93
C ALA A 196 5.86 15.95 14.41
N LYS A 197 7.06 16.26 13.91
CA LYS A 197 7.47 15.91 12.54
C LYS A 197 7.78 14.42 12.48
N LEU A 198 6.97 13.67 11.76
CA LEU A 198 7.21 12.26 11.49
C LEU A 198 8.19 12.11 10.32
N LYS A 199 9.23 11.30 10.53
CA LYS A 199 10.16 10.88 9.48
C LYS A 199 9.49 9.80 8.64
N PHE A 200 9.03 10.20 7.46
CA PHE A 200 8.40 9.36 6.44
C PHE A 200 9.37 8.99 5.31
N GLY A 201 10.67 9.32 5.46
CA GLY A 201 11.68 8.98 4.48
C GLY A 201 11.87 7.48 4.25
N GLY A 202 12.33 7.16 3.05
CA GLY A 202 12.52 5.80 2.53
C GLY A 202 13.07 5.82 1.10
N LEU A 203 13.23 4.64 0.51
CA LEU A 203 13.77 4.48 -0.84
C LEU A 203 12.72 4.86 -1.90
N MET A 204 13.12 5.68 -2.87
CA MET A 204 12.32 6.04 -4.06
C MET A 204 13.19 5.98 -5.31
N GLY A 205 12.57 5.84 -6.49
CA GLY A 205 13.26 5.68 -7.77
C GLY A 205 13.05 4.29 -8.35
N GLU A 206 14.01 3.83 -9.16
CA GLU A 206 13.89 2.59 -9.93
C GLU A 206 14.95 1.56 -9.54
N ILE A 207 14.56 0.29 -9.56
CA ILE A 207 15.49 -0.85 -9.40
C ILE A 207 15.12 -1.94 -10.39
N THR A 208 16.12 -2.47 -11.09
CA THR A 208 15.97 -3.61 -12.00
C THR A 208 16.60 -4.85 -11.39
N PHE A 209 15.87 -5.96 -11.41
CA PHE A 209 16.32 -7.28 -11.00
C PHE A 209 16.43 -8.23 -12.19
N LYS A 210 17.21 -9.30 -12.03
CA LYS A 210 17.32 -10.40 -12.99
C LYS A 210 17.34 -11.75 -12.27
N GLY A 211 16.49 -12.69 -12.71
CA GLY A 211 16.35 -14.02 -12.13
C GLY A 211 15.04 -14.69 -12.54
N ASP A 212 14.68 -15.79 -11.87
CA ASP A 212 13.37 -16.43 -12.07
C ASP A 212 12.32 -15.75 -11.19
N PHE A 213 11.40 -15.02 -11.81
CA PHE A 213 10.33 -14.29 -11.11
C PHE A 213 9.03 -15.07 -10.99
N ARG A 214 8.89 -16.22 -11.66
CA ARG A 214 7.63 -17.00 -11.70
C ARG A 214 7.09 -17.32 -10.30
N PRO A 215 7.90 -17.72 -9.31
CA PRO A 215 7.42 -18.00 -7.96
C PRO A 215 6.91 -16.75 -7.22
N PHE A 216 7.35 -15.56 -7.64
CA PHE A 216 7.09 -14.30 -6.94
C PHE A 216 6.02 -13.45 -7.61
N TRP A 217 5.72 -13.75 -8.87
CA TRP A 217 4.86 -12.93 -9.73
C TRP A 217 3.50 -12.61 -9.10
N PRO A 218 2.75 -13.57 -8.52
CA PRO A 218 1.47 -13.27 -7.86
C PRO A 218 1.58 -12.27 -6.71
N PHE A 219 2.67 -12.34 -5.94
CA PHE A 219 2.90 -11.46 -4.78
C PHE A 219 3.36 -10.06 -5.19
N LEU A 220 4.13 -9.97 -6.28
CA LEU A 220 4.56 -8.71 -6.87
C LEU A 220 3.36 -7.95 -7.44
N ARG A 221 2.52 -8.60 -8.26
CA ARG A 221 1.30 -7.97 -8.81
C ARG A 221 0.36 -7.49 -7.71
N LEU A 222 0.12 -8.30 -6.68
CA LEU A 222 -0.68 -7.85 -5.54
C LEU A 222 -0.03 -6.66 -4.80
N GLY A 223 1.30 -6.63 -4.74
CA GLY A 223 2.07 -5.58 -4.08
C GLY A 223 1.90 -4.18 -4.69
N GLU A 224 1.58 -4.06 -5.98
CA GLU A 224 1.26 -2.77 -6.61
C GLU A 224 0.00 -2.13 -5.99
N TRP A 225 -0.97 -2.96 -5.59
CA TRP A 225 -2.23 -2.53 -4.99
C TRP A 225 -2.14 -2.35 -3.47
N ILE A 226 -1.49 -3.29 -2.78
CA ILE A 226 -1.46 -3.27 -1.30
C ILE A 226 -0.25 -2.56 -0.72
N HIS A 227 0.69 -2.16 -1.58
CA HIS A 227 2.00 -1.57 -1.27
C HIS A 227 2.93 -2.48 -0.45
N ALA A 228 4.20 -2.10 -0.35
CA ALA A 228 5.23 -2.83 0.39
C ALA A 228 5.80 -2.04 1.58
N GLY A 229 6.35 -2.77 2.56
CA GLY A 229 7.04 -2.17 3.71
C GLY A 229 6.13 -1.57 4.78
N LYS A 230 6.64 -0.54 5.48
CA LYS A 230 5.97 0.13 6.60
C LYS A 230 5.23 1.39 6.15
N GLY A 231 4.08 1.64 6.78
CA GLY A 231 3.29 2.85 6.57
C GLY A 231 2.40 2.81 5.32
N THR A 232 2.08 1.61 4.83
CA THR A 232 1.24 1.41 3.64
C THR A 232 -0.15 2.02 3.77
N SER A 233 -0.75 2.06 4.98
CA SER A 233 -2.04 2.75 5.21
C SER A 233 -1.98 4.26 4.94
N PHE A 234 -0.78 4.85 4.97
CA PHE A 234 -0.51 6.24 4.60
C PHE A 234 -0.04 6.41 3.15
N GLY A 235 -0.17 5.36 2.34
CA GLY A 235 0.19 5.38 0.92
C GLY A 235 1.69 5.17 0.66
N LEU A 236 2.50 4.83 1.67
CA LEU A 236 3.93 4.53 1.49
C LEU A 236 4.16 3.18 0.81
N GLY A 237 5.31 3.05 0.17
CA GLY A 237 5.75 1.83 -0.51
C GLY A 237 4.93 1.45 -1.74
N ARG A 238 4.31 2.43 -2.39
CA ARG A 238 3.66 2.27 -3.70
C ARG A 238 4.75 2.03 -4.74
N TYR A 239 4.55 1.02 -5.56
CA TYR A 239 5.39 0.79 -6.72
C TYR A 239 4.56 0.34 -7.91
N GLU A 240 5.19 0.44 -9.08
CA GLU A 240 4.67 -0.03 -10.36
C GLU A 240 5.71 -0.97 -10.97
N ILE A 241 5.23 -1.98 -11.70
CA ILE A 241 6.08 -2.79 -12.57
C ILE A 241 6.14 -2.12 -13.93
N VAL A 242 7.31 -1.58 -14.26
CA VAL A 242 7.62 -0.97 -15.55
C VAL A 242 8.37 -2.00 -16.39
N SER A 243 7.63 -2.76 -17.20
CA SER A 243 8.24 -3.72 -18.11
C SER A 243 9.15 -3.01 -19.13
N LYS A 244 10.28 -3.63 -19.45
CA LYS A 244 11.02 -3.40 -20.69
C LYS A 244 11.12 -4.74 -21.41
#